data_AF-W7T137-F1
#
_entry.id   AF-W7T137-F1
#
_cell.length_a   1.000
_cell.length_b   1.000
_cell.length_c   1.000
_cell.angle_alpha   90.00
_cell.angle_beta   90.00
_cell.angle_gamma   90.00
#
_symmetry.space_group_name_H-M   'P 1'
#
loop_
_entity.id
_entity.type
_entity.pdbx_description
1 polymer ?
#
loop_
_entity_poly.entity_id
_entity_poly.type
_entity_poly.pdbx_seq_one_letter_code
_entity_poly.pdbx_strand_id
1 'polypeptide(L)'
;MRAEVRRLAARWRRRGLVVEAVPGVYEPEAHLFGGPDSMRHAYQLFTVDSVFWLRHHSDIGDNTPSWVVSLRMLRAVFDGLQITGWEDRDVWARVRDIVGGEPGPGADEPAGWWTGEDELLSRLPEPTRELLEQHAQRVVPVLERWRAEYFDTDQARVGPREAVAYHVVQHWNRAKLGSARQARILDSLVGHRGG
;
A
#
# COMPACT_ATOMS: atom_id res chain seq x y z
N MET A 1 11.48 24.21 -7.44
CA MET A 1 10.59 23.38 -6.60
C MET A 1 10.16 24.07 -5.29
N ARG A 2 11.05 24.47 -4.35
CA ARG A 2 10.63 25.05 -3.04
C ARG A 2 9.77 26.33 -3.12
N ALA A 3 10.06 27.24 -4.06
CA ALA A 3 9.29 28.48 -4.21
C ALA A 3 7.85 28.24 -4.70
N GLU A 4 7.67 27.27 -5.60
CA GLU A 4 6.36 26.92 -6.15
C GLU A 4 5.46 26.27 -5.11
N VAL A 5 6.00 25.33 -4.32
CA VAL A 5 5.25 24.70 -3.22
C VAL A 5 4.78 25.74 -2.21
N ARG A 6 5.64 26.71 -1.84
CA ARG A 6 5.25 27.82 -0.95
C ARG A 6 4.13 28.68 -1.56
N ARG A 7 4.21 28.97 -2.86
CA ARG A 7 3.17 29.72 -3.59
C ARG A 7 1.83 28.98 -3.56
N LEU A 8 1.83 27.66 -3.79
CA LEU A 8 0.63 26.83 -3.74
C LEU A 8 0.07 26.73 -2.31
N ALA A 9 0.90 26.50 -1.30
CA ALA A 9 0.49 26.46 0.09
C ALA A 9 -0.15 27.78 0.55
N ALA A 10 0.42 28.93 0.18
CA ALA A 10 -0.16 30.24 0.45
C ALA A 10 -1.54 30.41 -0.23
N ARG A 11 -1.70 29.89 -1.45
CA ARG A 11 -3.00 29.88 -2.14
C ARG A 11 -4.03 29.01 -1.41
N TRP A 12 -3.63 27.83 -0.95
CA TRP A 12 -4.52 26.94 -0.20
C TRP A 12 -4.91 27.51 1.16
N ARG A 13 -3.99 28.17 1.86
CA ARG A 13 -4.27 28.88 3.11
C ARG A 13 -5.29 30.00 2.93
N ARG A 14 -5.14 30.83 1.90
CA ARG A 14 -6.14 31.87 1.57
C ARG A 14 -7.53 31.30 1.25
N ARG A 15 -7.61 30.05 0.76
CA ARG A 15 -8.86 29.35 0.46
C ARG A 15 -9.42 28.57 1.66
N GLY A 16 -8.77 28.60 2.83
CA GLY A 16 -9.18 27.83 4.00
C GLY A 16 -9.00 26.31 3.86
N LEU A 17 -8.22 25.85 2.87
CA LEU A 17 -7.98 24.41 2.62
C LEU A 17 -6.86 23.84 3.49
N VAL A 18 -5.95 24.70 3.97
CA VAL A 18 -4.79 24.34 4.79
C VAL A 18 -4.61 25.43 5.84
N VAL A 19 -4.39 25.05 7.09
CA VAL A 19 -4.16 26.00 8.19
C VAL A 19 -2.73 26.57 8.11
N GLU A 20 -1.75 25.70 7.92
CA GLU A 20 -0.34 26.06 7.86
C GLU A 20 0.49 25.05 7.04
N ALA A 21 1.62 25.49 6.50
CA ALA A 21 2.63 24.61 5.88
C ALA A 21 4.01 24.99 6.41
N VAL A 22 4.65 24.07 7.12
CA VAL A 22 5.98 24.26 7.73
C VAL A 22 7.01 23.35 7.07
N PRO A 23 8.27 23.79 6.90
CA PRO A 23 9.35 22.89 6.54
C PRO A 23 9.61 21.87 7.67
N GLY A 24 9.74 20.59 7.33
CA GLY A 24 10.14 19.53 8.26
C GLY A 24 11.45 18.89 7.82
N VAL A 25 12.24 18.39 8.78
CA VAL A 25 13.32 17.44 8.52
C VAL A 25 12.69 16.07 8.42
N TYR A 26 12.94 15.38 7.31
CA TYR A 26 12.46 14.03 7.10
C TYR A 26 13.57 13.04 7.45
N GLU A 27 13.34 12.22 8.46
CA GLU A 27 14.23 11.12 8.82
C GLU A 27 13.72 9.84 8.15
N PRO A 28 14.49 9.27 7.22
CA PRO A 28 14.06 8.06 6.52
C PRO A 28 14.11 6.86 7.46
N GLU A 29 13.03 6.11 7.54
CA GLU A 29 12.95 4.82 8.27
C GLU A 29 13.69 3.70 7.51
N ALA A 30 14.84 4.03 6.91
CA ALA A 30 15.54 3.17 5.96
C ALA A 30 15.88 1.81 6.53
N HIS A 31 16.15 1.72 7.84
CA HIS A 31 16.44 0.47 8.53
C HIS A 31 15.28 -0.54 8.43
N LEU A 32 14.01 -0.10 8.46
CA LEU A 32 12.83 -0.96 8.30
C LEU A 32 12.73 -1.58 6.90
N PHE A 33 13.37 -0.94 5.92
CA PHE A 33 13.37 -1.37 4.54
C PHE A 33 14.71 -1.99 4.12
N GLY A 34 15.69 -2.12 5.00
CA GLY A 34 16.98 -2.76 4.66
C GLY A 34 18.14 -1.81 4.39
N GLY A 35 17.98 -0.53 4.68
CA GLY A 35 18.98 0.51 4.52
C GLY A 35 18.78 1.35 3.24
N PRO A 36 19.68 2.32 3.00
CA PRO A 36 19.53 3.30 1.91
C PRO A 36 19.35 2.68 0.52
N ASP A 37 20.06 1.60 0.22
CA ASP A 37 20.05 0.94 -1.09
C ASP A 37 18.72 0.26 -1.41
N SER A 38 18.03 -0.23 -0.39
CA SER A 38 16.68 -0.76 -0.53
C SER A 38 15.62 0.35 -0.48
N MET A 39 15.83 1.35 0.38
CA MET A 39 14.89 2.45 0.60
C MET A 39 14.60 3.25 -0.68
N ARG A 40 15.56 3.35 -1.61
CA ARG A 40 15.33 3.99 -2.92
C ARG A 40 14.20 3.32 -3.72
N HIS A 41 14.07 1.99 -3.63
CA HIS A 41 12.98 1.26 -4.27
C HIS A 41 11.67 1.42 -3.51
N ALA A 42 11.72 1.38 -2.17
CA ALA A 42 10.57 1.68 -1.33
C ALA A 42 9.97 3.07 -1.65
N TYR A 43 10.82 4.09 -1.85
CA TYR A 43 10.35 5.42 -2.28
C TYR A 43 9.71 5.44 -3.67
N GLN A 44 10.24 4.68 -4.62
CA GLN A 44 9.62 4.55 -5.94
C GLN A 44 8.22 3.95 -5.81
N LEU A 45 8.09 2.87 -5.02
CA LEU A 45 6.81 2.23 -4.74
C LEU A 45 5.84 3.20 -4.04
N PHE A 46 6.29 3.91 -3.00
CA PHE A 46 5.49 4.92 -2.30
C PHE A 46 5.03 6.05 -3.22
N THR A 47 5.85 6.42 -4.20
CA THR A 47 5.50 7.46 -5.17
C THR A 47 4.37 6.98 -6.09
N VAL A 48 4.48 5.76 -6.62
CA VAL A 48 3.44 5.17 -7.47
C VAL A 48 2.12 5.03 -6.70
N ASP A 49 2.19 4.51 -5.47
CA ASP A 49 1.06 4.36 -4.55
C ASP A 49 0.39 5.71 -4.24
N SER A 50 1.19 6.74 -3.90
CA SER A 50 0.67 8.09 -3.62
C SER A 50 -0.03 8.72 -4.82
N VAL A 51 0.51 8.57 -6.03
CA VAL A 51 -0.11 9.10 -7.25
C VAL A 51 -1.43 8.40 -7.55
N PHE A 52 -1.50 7.08 -7.33
CA PHE A 52 -2.75 6.34 -7.45
C PHE A 52 -3.80 6.89 -6.48
N TRP A 53 -3.48 6.96 -5.19
CA TRP A 53 -4.44 7.39 -4.17
C TRP A 53 -4.89 8.84 -4.38
N LEU A 54 -4.01 9.73 -4.84
CA LEU A 54 -4.40 11.10 -5.21
C LEU A 54 -5.48 11.12 -6.28
N ARG A 55 -5.38 10.25 -7.30
CA ARG A 55 -6.38 10.15 -8.36
C ARG A 55 -7.68 9.55 -7.84
N HIS A 56 -7.59 8.40 -7.18
CA HIS A 56 -8.76 7.70 -6.62
C HIS A 56 -9.54 8.59 -5.64
N HIS A 57 -8.86 9.30 -4.74
CA HIS A 57 -9.53 10.22 -3.79
C HIS A 57 -10.04 11.52 -4.44
N SER A 58 -9.61 11.84 -5.66
CA SER A 58 -10.06 13.04 -6.38
C SER A 58 -11.28 12.81 -7.27
N ASP A 59 -11.57 11.55 -7.59
CA ASP A 59 -12.74 11.17 -8.39
C ASP A 59 -13.98 11.06 -7.50
N ILE A 60 -14.89 12.02 -7.65
CA ILE A 60 -16.11 12.13 -6.84
C ILE A 60 -17.18 11.12 -7.32
N GLY A 61 -17.01 10.52 -8.50
CA GLY A 61 -17.97 9.57 -9.07
C GLY A 61 -17.69 8.10 -8.74
N ASP A 62 -16.45 7.75 -8.39
CA ASP A 62 -16.07 6.39 -8.02
C ASP A 62 -16.30 6.14 -6.53
N ASN A 63 -17.34 5.37 -6.20
CA ASN A 63 -17.66 4.95 -4.83
C ASN A 63 -17.02 3.60 -4.46
N THR A 64 -16.05 3.10 -5.24
CA THR A 64 -15.38 1.84 -4.91
C THR A 64 -14.70 1.96 -3.55
N PRO A 65 -14.99 1.04 -2.60
CA PRO A 65 -14.41 1.11 -1.28
C PRO A 65 -12.87 1.04 -1.33
N SER A 66 -12.18 1.99 -0.68
CA SER A 66 -10.71 2.05 -0.72
C SER A 66 -10.02 0.79 -0.19
N TRP A 67 -10.67 0.01 0.70
CA TRP A 67 -10.11 -1.26 1.16
C TRP A 67 -10.10 -2.33 0.06
N VAL A 68 -11.08 -2.35 -0.84
CA VAL A 68 -11.11 -3.27 -2.00
C VAL A 68 -9.95 -2.95 -2.94
N VAL A 69 -9.83 -1.66 -3.27
CA VAL A 69 -8.76 -1.12 -4.11
C VAL A 69 -7.39 -1.38 -3.50
N SER A 70 -7.26 -1.17 -2.19
CA SER A 70 -6.04 -1.46 -1.43
C SER A 70 -5.60 -2.91 -1.55
N LEU A 71 -6.52 -3.88 -1.35
CA LEU A 71 -6.20 -5.30 -1.50
C LEU A 71 -5.74 -5.65 -2.92
N ARG A 72 -6.29 -5.01 -3.96
CA ARG A 72 -5.83 -5.22 -5.35
C ARG A 72 -4.42 -4.70 -5.59
N MET A 73 -4.14 -3.49 -5.10
CA MET A 73 -2.82 -2.89 -5.23
C MET A 73 -1.77 -3.72 -4.48
N LEU A 74 -2.08 -4.15 -3.26
CA LEU A 74 -1.20 -5.00 -2.46
C LEU A 74 -1.00 -6.36 -3.09
N ARG A 75 -2.02 -6.93 -3.76
CA ARG A 75 -1.87 -8.18 -4.49
C ARG A 75 -0.83 -8.07 -5.61
N ALA A 76 -0.89 -7.00 -6.41
CA ALA A 76 0.13 -6.73 -7.43
C ALA A 76 1.53 -6.55 -6.81
N VAL A 77 1.63 -6.02 -5.59
CA VAL A 77 2.91 -5.92 -4.86
C VAL A 77 3.44 -7.28 -4.44
N PHE A 78 2.59 -8.14 -3.87
CA PHE A 78 2.98 -9.48 -3.44
C PHE A 78 3.40 -10.33 -4.65
N ASP A 79 2.60 -10.31 -5.72
CA ASP A 79 2.91 -11.05 -6.96
C ASP A 79 4.22 -10.54 -7.59
N GLY A 80 4.44 -9.22 -7.66
CA GLY A 80 5.66 -8.63 -8.22
C GLY A 80 6.93 -8.93 -7.42
N LEU A 81 6.81 -9.14 -6.10
CA LEU A 81 7.89 -9.60 -5.23
C LEU A 81 7.94 -11.11 -5.05
N GLN A 82 7.11 -11.85 -5.78
CA GLN A 82 7.02 -13.32 -5.73
C GLN A 82 6.71 -13.89 -4.34
N ILE A 83 5.95 -13.13 -3.53
CA ILE A 83 5.41 -13.60 -2.25
C ILE A 83 4.22 -14.50 -2.57
N THR A 84 4.41 -15.81 -2.53
CA THR A 84 3.44 -16.78 -3.07
C THR A 84 3.06 -17.88 -2.07
N GLY A 85 1.95 -18.58 -2.37
CA GLY A 85 1.48 -19.68 -1.55
C GLY A 85 1.14 -19.24 -0.13
N TRP A 86 1.86 -19.78 0.85
CA TRP A 86 1.62 -19.55 2.28
C TRP A 86 2.39 -18.34 2.83
N GLU A 87 3.24 -17.71 2.02
CA GLU A 87 4.12 -16.61 2.44
C GLU A 87 3.36 -15.33 2.76
N ASP A 88 2.21 -15.11 2.12
CA ASP A 88 1.35 -13.97 2.39
C ASP A 88 0.85 -13.96 3.84
N ARG A 89 0.59 -15.13 4.43
CA ARG A 89 0.18 -15.29 5.84
C ARG A 89 1.21 -14.75 6.81
N ASP A 90 2.50 -14.98 6.53
CA ASP A 90 3.58 -14.42 7.35
C ASP A 90 3.63 -12.89 7.22
N VAL A 91 3.40 -12.34 6.03
CA VAL A 91 3.29 -10.89 5.87
C VAL A 91 2.11 -10.35 6.69
N TRP A 92 0.93 -10.95 6.59
CA TRP A 92 -0.24 -10.50 7.35
C TRP A 92 -0.07 -10.62 8.86
N ALA A 93 0.61 -11.67 9.34
CA ALA A 93 0.97 -11.81 10.75
C ALA A 93 1.89 -10.66 11.20
N ARG A 94 2.92 -10.32 10.42
CA ARG A 94 3.81 -9.18 10.71
C ARG A 94 3.07 -7.85 10.70
N VAL A 95 2.15 -7.64 9.76
CA VAL A 95 1.34 -6.41 9.72
C VAL A 95 0.50 -6.30 10.98
N ARG A 96 -0.10 -7.39 11.47
CA ARG A 96 -0.81 -7.42 12.74
C ARG A 96 0.09 -7.02 13.91
N ASP A 97 1.32 -7.52 13.96
CA ASP A 97 2.26 -7.18 15.02
C ASP A 97 2.67 -5.69 14.96
N ILE A 98 2.81 -5.11 13.77
CA ILE A 98 3.17 -3.69 13.58
C ILE A 98 2.01 -2.76 13.96
N VAL A 99 0.79 -3.05 13.48
CA VAL A 99 -0.40 -2.20 13.71
C VAL A 99 -0.93 -2.37 15.13
N GLY A 100 -0.80 -3.58 15.69
CA GLY A 100 -1.37 -3.96 16.98
C GLY A 100 -2.91 -3.95 16.99
N GLY A 101 -3.47 -3.97 18.19
CA GLY A 101 -4.91 -3.92 18.44
C GLY A 101 -5.55 -5.27 18.77
N GLU A 102 -6.71 -5.21 19.40
CA GLU A 102 -7.54 -6.37 19.72
C GLU A 102 -8.20 -6.92 18.44
N PRO A 103 -8.26 -8.24 18.25
CA PRO A 103 -9.04 -8.85 17.17
C PRO A 103 -10.50 -8.39 17.23
N GLY A 104 -11.02 -7.96 16.10
CA GLY A 104 -12.44 -7.71 15.90
C GLY A 104 -13.18 -8.98 15.44
N PRO A 105 -14.52 -8.92 15.31
CA PRO A 105 -15.26 -9.99 14.67
C PRO A 105 -14.79 -10.14 13.22
N GLY A 106 -14.32 -11.34 12.87
CA GLY A 106 -13.90 -11.68 11.52
C GLY A 106 -15.06 -11.61 10.53
N ALA A 107 -14.75 -11.19 9.31
CA ALA A 107 -15.66 -11.27 8.17
C ALA A 107 -14.90 -11.95 7.02
N ASP A 108 -15.55 -12.83 6.27
CA ASP A 108 -14.91 -13.54 5.14
C ASP A 108 -14.71 -12.64 3.91
N GLU A 109 -15.41 -11.50 3.84
CA GLU A 109 -15.43 -10.60 2.69
C GLU A 109 -14.01 -10.16 2.25
N PRO A 110 -13.11 -9.62 3.10
CA PRO A 110 -11.76 -9.24 2.67
C PRO A 110 -10.91 -10.40 2.12
N ALA A 111 -11.07 -11.61 2.64
CA ALA A 111 -10.33 -12.79 2.17
C ALA A 111 -10.73 -13.19 0.74
N GLY A 112 -12.04 -13.21 0.42
CA GLY A 112 -12.50 -13.49 -0.96
C GLY A 112 -12.02 -12.46 -1.97
N TRP A 113 -11.92 -11.20 -1.55
CA TRP A 113 -11.18 -10.22 -2.33
C TRP A 113 -9.71 -10.65 -2.44
N TRP A 114 -8.95 -10.78 -1.36
CA TRP A 114 -7.51 -11.08 -1.42
C TRP A 114 -7.12 -12.29 -2.31
N THR A 115 -7.88 -13.38 -2.28
CA THR A 115 -7.62 -14.59 -3.06
C THR A 115 -7.83 -14.43 -4.56
N GLY A 116 -8.49 -13.34 -5.00
CA GLY A 116 -8.64 -13.01 -6.42
C GLY A 116 -9.79 -13.73 -7.09
N GLU A 117 -10.95 -13.82 -6.45
CA GLU A 117 -12.17 -14.28 -7.12
C GLU A 117 -12.46 -13.38 -8.34
N ASP A 118 -12.22 -13.89 -9.56
CA ASP A 118 -12.39 -13.15 -10.83
C ASP A 118 -13.79 -12.53 -10.98
N GLU A 119 -14.80 -13.18 -10.39
CA GLU A 119 -16.16 -12.66 -10.33
C GLU A 119 -16.24 -11.34 -9.53
N LEU A 120 -15.52 -11.22 -8.41
CA LEU A 120 -15.46 -9.98 -7.64
C LEU A 120 -14.73 -8.87 -8.41
N LEU A 121 -13.68 -9.21 -9.15
CA LEU A 121 -12.93 -8.26 -9.97
C LEU A 121 -13.78 -7.69 -11.11
N SER A 122 -14.58 -8.53 -11.76
CA SER A 122 -15.46 -8.11 -12.85
C SER A 122 -16.60 -7.19 -12.40
N ARG A 123 -16.88 -7.13 -11.09
CA ARG A 123 -17.88 -6.22 -10.49
C ARG A 123 -17.34 -4.81 -10.23
N LEU A 124 -16.04 -4.57 -10.35
CA LEU A 124 -15.47 -3.23 -10.18
C LEU A 124 -15.90 -2.29 -11.33
N PRO A 125 -16.11 -0.99 -11.09
CA PRO A 125 -16.33 -0.02 -12.16
C PRO A 125 -15.15 0.01 -13.13
N GLU A 126 -15.42 0.25 -14.42
CA GLU A 126 -14.38 0.30 -15.46
C GLU A 126 -13.28 1.34 -15.15
N PRO A 127 -13.59 2.59 -14.73
CA PRO A 127 -12.55 3.56 -14.40
C PRO A 127 -11.60 3.08 -13.28
N THR A 128 -12.14 2.35 -12.30
CA THR A 128 -11.35 1.76 -11.21
C THR A 128 -10.44 0.65 -11.73
N ARG A 129 -10.93 -0.21 -12.63
CA ARG A 129 -10.13 -1.27 -13.26
C ARG A 129 -8.99 -0.69 -14.09
N GLU A 130 -9.26 0.30 -14.94
CA GLU A 130 -8.24 0.98 -15.73
C GLU A 130 -7.16 1.62 -14.83
N LEU A 131 -7.58 2.26 -13.73
CA LEU A 131 -6.64 2.87 -12.79
C LEU A 131 -5.77 1.83 -12.07
N LEU A 132 -6.34 0.69 -11.70
CA LEU A 132 -5.61 -0.45 -11.12
C LEU A 132 -4.62 -1.07 -12.11
N GLU A 133 -5.01 -1.19 -13.38
CA GLU A 133 -4.11 -1.66 -14.43
C GLU A 133 -2.92 -0.71 -14.64
N GLN A 134 -3.19 0.60 -14.73
CA GLN A 134 -2.14 1.62 -14.81
C GLN A 134 -1.20 1.58 -13.61
N HIS A 135 -1.73 1.30 -12.42
CA HIS A 135 -0.92 1.11 -11.22
C HIS A 135 -0.02 -0.12 -11.35
N ALA A 136 -0.57 -1.27 -11.73
CA ALA A 136 0.18 -2.51 -11.90
C ALA A 136 1.32 -2.33 -12.92
N GLN A 137 1.05 -1.71 -14.07
CA GLN A 137 2.05 -1.40 -15.11
C GLN A 137 3.23 -0.54 -14.59
N ARG A 138 2.99 0.30 -13.57
CA ARG A 138 4.02 1.16 -12.97
C ARG A 138 4.75 0.48 -11.81
N VAL A 139 4.05 -0.33 -11.03
CA VAL A 139 4.60 -1.01 -9.85
C VAL A 139 5.48 -2.19 -10.25
N VAL A 140 5.06 -3.02 -11.22
CA VAL A 140 5.80 -4.24 -11.59
C VAL A 140 7.28 -3.98 -11.88
N PRO A 141 7.68 -3.02 -12.74
CA PRO A 141 9.09 -2.75 -13.00
C PRO A 141 9.86 -2.23 -11.79
N VAL A 142 9.19 -1.57 -10.84
CA VAL A 142 9.83 -1.12 -9.59
C VAL A 142 10.16 -2.32 -8.71
N LEU A 143 9.24 -3.28 -8.60
CA LEU A 143 9.41 -4.48 -7.78
C LEU A 143 10.41 -5.46 -8.38
N GLU A 144 10.40 -5.65 -9.69
CA GLU A 144 11.40 -6.47 -10.40
C GLU A 144 12.82 -5.94 -10.15
N ARG A 145 13.03 -4.62 -10.25
CA ARG A 145 14.31 -3.99 -9.92
C ARG A 145 14.65 -4.12 -8.44
N TRP A 146 13.69 -3.91 -7.55
CA TRP A 146 13.93 -4.05 -6.11
C TRP A 146 14.38 -5.47 -5.76
N ARG A 147 13.75 -6.47 -6.37
CA ARG A 147 14.14 -7.86 -6.21
C ARG A 147 15.55 -8.12 -6.73
N ALA A 148 15.80 -7.81 -8.00
CA ALA A 148 17.08 -8.07 -8.65
C ALA A 148 18.27 -7.31 -8.03
N GLU A 149 18.05 -6.07 -7.59
CA GLU A 149 19.13 -5.19 -7.11
C GLU A 149 19.33 -5.23 -5.59
N TYR A 150 18.39 -5.82 -4.83
CA TYR A 150 18.50 -5.90 -3.38
C TYR A 150 18.12 -7.28 -2.84
N PHE A 151 16.87 -7.74 -3.00
CA PHE A 151 16.40 -8.96 -2.32
C PHE A 151 17.09 -10.25 -2.81
N ASP A 152 17.50 -10.31 -4.07
CA ASP A 152 18.20 -11.46 -4.66
C ASP A 152 19.73 -11.39 -4.48
N THR A 153 20.21 -10.46 -3.66
CA THR A 153 21.64 -10.23 -3.43
C THR A 153 22.06 -10.65 -2.02
N ASP A 154 23.34 -10.97 -1.83
CA ASP A 154 23.92 -11.27 -0.51
C ASP A 154 23.96 -10.06 0.44
N GLN A 155 23.57 -8.86 -0.03
CA GLN A 155 23.54 -7.63 0.77
C GLN A 155 22.19 -7.39 1.45
N ALA A 156 21.17 -8.22 1.17
CA ALA A 156 19.85 -8.09 1.75
C ALA A 156 19.90 -8.29 3.28
N ARG A 157 19.60 -7.23 4.04
CA ARG A 157 19.52 -7.27 5.51
C ARG A 157 18.11 -7.56 6.03
N VAL A 158 17.11 -7.34 5.19
CA VAL A 158 15.70 -7.66 5.44
C VAL A 158 15.14 -8.35 4.20
N GLY A 159 14.23 -9.29 4.42
CA GLY A 159 13.57 -10.00 3.32
C GLY A 159 12.37 -9.23 2.73
N PRO A 160 11.88 -9.64 1.55
CA PRO A 160 10.73 -8.99 0.90
C PRO A 160 9.47 -9.00 1.78
N ARG A 161 9.23 -10.08 2.53
CA ARG A 161 8.09 -10.20 3.45
C ARG A 161 8.09 -9.15 4.56
N GLU A 162 9.27 -8.80 5.08
CA GLU A 162 9.41 -7.78 6.12
C GLU A 162 9.19 -6.37 5.56
N ALA A 163 9.88 -6.05 4.45
CA ALA A 163 9.74 -4.77 3.78
C ALA A 163 8.28 -4.52 3.34
N VAL A 164 7.60 -5.55 2.84
CA VAL A 164 6.20 -5.45 2.43
C VAL A 164 5.27 -5.25 3.62
N ALA A 165 5.52 -5.87 4.78
CA ALA A 165 4.70 -5.62 5.97
C ALA A 165 4.70 -4.14 6.37
N TYR A 166 5.86 -3.47 6.36
CA TYR A 166 5.94 -2.03 6.57
C TYR A 166 5.30 -1.22 5.43
N HIS A 167 5.45 -1.68 4.18
CA HIS A 167 4.78 -1.04 3.05
C HIS A 167 3.25 -1.06 3.20
N VAL A 168 2.66 -2.18 3.65
CA VAL A 168 1.21 -2.31 3.88
C VAL A 168 0.71 -1.22 4.83
N VAL A 169 1.40 -0.98 5.94
CA VAL A 169 1.02 0.07 6.90
C VAL A 169 1.06 1.46 6.25
N GLN A 170 2.15 1.77 5.55
CA GLN A 170 2.27 3.04 4.84
C GLN A 170 1.23 3.19 3.72
N HIS A 171 0.89 2.11 3.04
CA HIS A 171 -0.15 2.04 2.01
C HIS A 171 -1.55 2.28 2.60
N TRP A 172 -1.90 1.64 3.72
CA TRP A 172 -3.18 1.84 4.40
C TRP A 172 -3.39 3.27 4.90
N ASN A 173 -2.30 3.94 5.32
CA ASN A 173 -2.34 5.36 5.66
C ASN A 173 -2.74 6.23 4.46
N ARG A 174 -2.19 5.95 3.26
CA ARG A 174 -2.55 6.66 2.00
C ARG A 174 -3.96 6.31 1.51
N ALA A 175 -4.39 5.07 1.74
CA ALA A 175 -5.75 4.60 1.48
C ALA A 175 -6.79 5.17 2.46
N LYS A 176 -6.36 5.87 3.53
CA LYS A 176 -7.22 6.41 4.60
C LYS A 176 -8.02 5.34 5.33
N LEU A 177 -7.46 4.13 5.48
CA LEU A 177 -8.14 3.06 6.22
C LEU A 177 -8.02 3.31 7.72
N GLY A 178 -9.16 3.51 8.40
CA GLY A 178 -9.20 3.63 9.86
C GLY A 178 -8.86 2.31 10.55
N SER A 179 -8.43 2.37 11.82
CA SER A 179 -8.00 1.22 12.62
C SER A 179 -9.01 0.07 12.64
N ALA A 180 -10.30 0.35 12.79
CA ALA A 180 -11.35 -0.66 12.76
C ALA A 180 -11.43 -1.42 11.42
N ARG A 181 -11.12 -0.76 10.30
CA ARG A 181 -11.08 -1.42 8.98
C ARG A 181 -9.81 -2.27 8.84
N GLN A 182 -8.66 -1.76 9.31
CA GLN A 182 -7.40 -2.50 9.30
C GLN A 182 -7.51 -3.80 10.12
N ALA A 183 -8.07 -3.73 11.33
CA ALA A 183 -8.33 -4.91 12.17
C ALA A 183 -9.20 -5.95 11.45
N ARG A 184 -10.33 -5.54 10.87
CA ARG A 184 -11.21 -6.46 10.12
C ARG A 184 -10.52 -7.14 8.94
N ILE A 185 -9.66 -6.41 8.20
CA ILE A 185 -8.88 -6.98 7.11
C ILE A 185 -7.92 -8.04 7.68
N LEU A 186 -7.17 -7.70 8.74
CA LEU A 186 -6.23 -8.63 9.36
C LEU A 186 -6.90 -9.88 9.91
N ASP A 187 -8.06 -9.74 10.56
CA ASP A 187 -8.81 -10.87 11.10
C ASP A 187 -9.32 -11.80 10.00
N SER A 188 -9.78 -11.22 8.89
CA SER A 188 -10.13 -11.98 7.70
C SER A 188 -8.91 -12.72 7.14
N LEU A 189 -7.80 -12.03 6.89
CA LEU A 189 -6.66 -12.61 6.16
C LEU A 189 -5.80 -13.57 7.00
N VAL A 190 -5.67 -13.33 8.31
CA VAL A 190 -4.96 -14.25 9.21
C VAL A 190 -5.87 -15.38 9.69
N GLY A 191 -7.17 -15.10 9.87
CA GLY A 191 -8.16 -16.08 10.30
C GLY A 191 -8.59 -17.04 9.18
N HIS A 192 -8.48 -16.62 7.92
CA HIS A 192 -8.79 -17.44 6.76
C HIS A 192 -7.77 -18.57 6.60
N ARG A 193 -8.09 -19.71 7.20
CA ARG A 193 -7.46 -20.99 6.88
C ARG A 193 -8.03 -21.43 5.53
N GLY A 194 -7.35 -21.06 4.45
CA GLY A 194 -7.65 -21.63 3.13
C GLY A 194 -7.71 -23.15 3.25
N GLY A 195 -8.86 -23.72 2.90
CA GLY A 195 -9.11 -25.16 2.84
C GLY A 195 -8.51 -25.80 1.61
#